data_AF-A0A7W0R1R2-F1
#
_entry.id   AF-A0A7W0R1R2-F1
#
_cell.length_a   1.000
_cell.length_b   1.000
_cell.length_c   1.000
_cell.angle_alpha   90.00
_cell.angle_beta   90.00
_cell.angle_gamma   90.00
#
_symmetry.space_group_name_H-M   'P 1'
#
loop_
_entity.id
_entity.type
_entity.pdbx_description
1 polymer ?
#
loop_
_entity_poly.entity_id
_entity_poly.type
_entity_poly.pdbx_seq_one_letter_code
_entity_poly.pdbx_strand_id
1 'polypeptide(L)' 'CLYVDPRWKTSGVGSTLLDAAIEWARERGATAIEAYPNLKPDFMGRLEAFERRGFSRTRVAGTRSIVRLAL' A
#
# COMPACT_ATOMS: atom_id res chain seq x y z
N CYS A 1 0.96 9.11 2.90
CA CYS A 1 -0.41 8.76 3.31
C CYS A 1 -1.29 8.86 2.07
N LEU A 2 -2.10 7.83 1.77
CA LEU A 2 -3.02 7.82 0.64
C LEU A 2 -4.44 7.95 1.18
N TYR A 3 -5.19 8.93 0.68
CA TYR A 3 -6.60 9.09 1.00
C TYR A 3 -7.42 9.12 -0.29
N VAL A 4 -8.51 8.37 -0.31
CA VAL A 4 -9.49 8.40 -1.40
C VAL A 4 -10.81 8.84 -0.80
N ASP A 5 -11.40 9.88 -1.40
CA ASP A 5 -12.71 10.37 -1.00
C ASP A 5 -13.73 9.22 -1.03
N PRO A 6 -14.62 9.09 -0.01
CA PRO A 6 -15.60 8.01 0.07
C PRO A 6 -16.41 7.78 -1.20
N ARG A 7 -16.72 8.84 -1.97
CA ARG A 7 -17.49 8.76 -3.22
C ARG A 7 -16.76 7.98 -4.31
N TRP A 8 -15.44 7.88 -4.21
CA TRP A 8 -14.57 7.19 -5.16
C TRP A 8 -14.00 5.88 -4.59
N LYS A 9 -14.45 5.42 -3.42
CA LYS A 9 -14.06 4.10 -2.92
C LYS A 9 -14.57 3.01 -3.86
N THR A 10 -13.87 1.88 -3.88
CA THR A 10 -14.16 0.72 -4.76
C THR A 10 -14.16 0.98 -6.28
N SER A 11 -13.85 2.19 -6.73
CA SER A 11 -13.77 2.56 -8.17
C SER A 11 -12.42 2.23 -8.82
N GLY A 12 -11.45 1.75 -8.05
CA GLY A 12 -10.07 1.51 -8.52
C GLY A 12 -9.10 2.67 -8.27
N VAL A 13 -9.57 3.88 -7.97
CA VAL A 13 -8.71 5.07 -7.75
C VAL A 13 -7.56 4.81 -6.78
N GLY A 14 -7.83 4.22 -5.61
CA GLY A 14 -6.78 3.93 -4.63
C GLY A 14 -5.74 2.90 -5.11
N SER A 15 -6.15 1.97 -5.98
CA SER A 15 -5.25 1.01 -6.62
C SER A 15 -4.37 1.72 -7.66
N THR A 16 -4.96 2.51 -8.55
CA THR A 16 -4.22 3.28 -9.56
C THR A 16 -3.21 4.23 -8.95
N LEU A 17 -3.57 4.93 -7.87
CA LEU A 17 -2.65 5.83 -7.18
C LEU A 17 -1.49 5.07 -6.52
N LEU A 18 -1.74 3.88 -5.97
CA LEU A 18 -0.68 3.04 -5.40
C LEU A 18 0.27 2.53 -6.49
N ASP A 19 -0.25 2.14 -7.65
CA ASP A 19 0.56 1.70 -8.80
C ASP A 19 1.45 2.84 -9.32
N ALA A 20 0.87 4.03 -9.51
CA ALA A 20 1.63 5.22 -9.92
C ALA A 20 2.70 5.61 -8.89
N ALA A 21 2.43 5.46 -7.59
CA ALA A 21 3.43 5.72 -6.54
C ALA A 21 4.60 4.72 -6.58
N ILE A 22 4.33 3.45 -6.93
CA ILE A 22 5.37 2.43 -7.09
C ILE A 22 6.26 2.76 -8.29
N GLU A 23 5.66 3.08 -9.43
CA GLU A 23 6.39 3.47 -10.66
C GLU A 23 7.25 4.71 -10.40
N TRP A 24 6.66 5.75 -9.82
CA TRP A 24 7.36 7.00 -9.49
C TRP A 24 8.56 6.79 -8.57
N ALA A 25 8.46 5.87 -7.62
CA ALA A 25 9.54 5.54 -6.70
C ALA A 25 10.68 4.79 -7.40
N ARG A 26 10.34 3.84 -8.29
CA ARG A 26 11.33 3.13 -9.13
C ARG A 26 12.12 4.09 -10.01
N GLU A 27 11.43 5.00 -10.70
CA GLU A 27 12.06 6.01 -11.56
C GLU A 27 13.05 6.91 -10.81
N ARG A 28 12.87 7.06 -9.49
CA ARG A 28 13.74 7.84 -8.61
C ARG A 28 14.85 7.04 -7.96
N GLY A 29 15.00 5.77 -8.32
CA GLY A 29 16.03 4.90 -7.76
C GLY A 29 15.77 4.48 -6.31
N ALA A 30 14.51 4.55 -5.84
CA ALA A 30 14.17 3.94 -4.56
C ALA A 30 14.34 2.42 -4.67
N THR A 31 14.91 1.80 -3.64
CA THR A 31 15.18 0.35 -3.61
C THR A 31 14.08 -0.44 -2.92
N ALA A 32 13.19 0.23 -2.20
CA ALA A 32 12.04 -0.39 -1.55
C ALA A 32 10.95 0.62 -1.19
N ILE A 33 9.74 0.12 -1.02
CA ILE A 33 8.59 0.83 -0.44
C ILE A 33 8.10 0.06 0.77
N GLU A 34 7.83 0.77 1.87
CA GLU A 34 7.22 0.20 3.06
C GLU A 34 5.84 0.84 3.31
N ALA A 35 4.86 0.01 3.68
CA ALA A 35 3.52 0.45 4.04
C ALA A 35 3.07 -0.21 5.35
N TYR A 36 2.07 0.42 5.98
CA TYR A 36 1.67 0.14 7.37
C TYR A 36 0.17 -0.07 7.54
N PRO A 37 -0.50 -0.95 6.75
CA PRO A 37 -1.92 -1.21 6.94
C PRO A 37 -2.21 -1.74 8.34
N ASN A 38 -3.41 -1.45 8.85
CA ASN A 38 -3.91 -2.17 10.03
C ASN A 38 -4.19 -3.63 9.68
N LEU A 39 -4.08 -4.52 10.68
CA LEU A 39 -4.40 -5.94 10.55
C LEU A 39 -5.88 -6.17 10.18
N LYS A 40 -6.75 -5.24 10.60
CA LYS A 40 -8.16 -5.20 10.21
C LYS A 40 -8.33 -4.15 9.10
N PRO A 41 -9.13 -4.45 8.06
CA PRO A 41 -9.45 -3.49 6.99
C PRO A 41 -9.99 -2.15 7.51
N ASP A 42 -9.40 -1.05 7.06
CA ASP A 42 -9.87 0.30 7.36
C ASP A 42 -9.49 1.29 6.23
N PHE A 43 -9.44 2.59 6.56
CA PHE A 43 -9.07 3.65 5.62
C PHE A 43 -7.61 3.61 5.17
N MET A 44 -6.71 2.89 5.87
CA MET A 44 -5.31 2.70 5.48
C MET A 44 -5.16 1.67 4.36
N GLY A 45 -6.26 1.06 3.92
CA GLY A 45 -6.30 0.06 2.88
C GLY A 45 -6.26 -1.35 3.44
N ARG A 46 -6.69 -2.28 2.58
CA ARG A 46 -6.67 -3.72 2.86
C ARG A 46 -5.28 -4.28 2.64
N LEU A 47 -4.83 -5.19 3.50
CA LEU A 47 -3.53 -5.86 3.39
C LEU A 47 -3.37 -6.57 2.04
N GLU A 48 -4.45 -7.19 1.56
CA GLU A 48 -4.53 -7.89 0.27
C GLU A 48 -4.33 -6.94 -0.93
N ALA A 49 -4.55 -5.63 -0.76
CA ALA A 49 -4.27 -4.65 -1.81
C ALA A 49 -2.77 -4.43 -2.01
N PHE A 50 -1.97 -4.57 -0.95
CA PHE A 50 -0.51 -4.50 -1.01
C PHE A 50 0.07 -5.83 -1.49
N GLU A 51 -0.41 -6.96 -0.97
CA GLU A 51 0.09 -8.30 -1.34
C GLU A 51 -0.07 -8.57 -2.85
N ARG A 52 -1.19 -8.16 -3.45
CA ARG A 52 -1.41 -8.26 -4.91
C ARG A 52 -0.40 -7.46 -5.75
N ARG A 53 0.33 -6.53 -5.16
CA ARG A 53 1.38 -5.72 -5.80
C ARG A 53 2.79 -6.21 -5.48
N GLY A 54 2.91 -7.39 -4.86
CA GLY A 54 4.20 -7.98 -4.50
C GLY A 54 4.79 -7.45 -3.19
N PHE A 55 4.02 -6.72 -2.38
CA PHE A 55 4.46 -6.42 -1.02
C PHE A 55 4.45 -7.70 -0.18
N SER A 56 5.53 -7.93 0.55
CA SER A 56 5.66 -9.03 1.49
C SER A 56 5.54 -8.50 2.92
N ARG A 57 4.86 -9.24 3.80
CA ARG A 57 4.79 -8.91 5.23
C ARG A 57 6.17 -9.10 5.86
N THR A 58 6.71 -8.07 6.49
CA THR A 58 8.01 -8.13 7.17
C THR A 58 7.87 -8.31 8.67
N ARG A 59 6.90 -7.62 9.28
CA ARG A 59 6.68 -7.66 10.74
C ARG A 59 5.26 -7.22 11.10
N VAL A 60 4.79 -7.61 12.28
CA VAL A 60 3.60 -7.04 12.92
C VAL A 60 4.03 -6.17 14.10
N ALA A 61 3.46 -4.98 14.21
CA ALA A 61 3.73 -4.04 15.30
C ALA A 61 2.39 -3.55 15.88
N GLY A 62 1.98 -4.12 17.01
CA GLY A 62 0.66 -3.87 17.59
C GLY A 62 -0.46 -4.27 16.63
N THR A 63 -1.31 -3.31 16.25
CA THR A 63 -2.42 -3.53 15.31
C THR A 63 -2.04 -3.36 13.84
N ARG A 64 -0.76 -3.11 13.52
CA ARG A 64 -0.30 -2.83 12.15
C ARG A 64 0.52 -3.98 11.59
N SER A 65 0.31 -4.28 10.31
CA SER A 65 1.25 -5.08 9.52
C SER A 65 2.21 -4.12 8.81
N ILE A 66 3.50 -4.37 8.95
CA ILE A 66 4.54 -3.74 8.15
C ILE A 66 4.72 -4.61 6.92
N VAL A 67 4.51 -4.01 5.75
CA VAL A 67 4.69 -4.69 4.46
C VAL A 67 5.69 -3.94 3.61
N ARG A 68 6.51 -4.67 2.87
CA ARG A 68 7.60 -4.13 2.07
C ARG A 68 7.58 -4.68 0.65
N LEU A 69 7.71 -3.79 -0.32
CA LEU A 69 7.97 -4.11 -1.72
C LEU A 69 9.44 -3.78 -2.01
N ALA A 70 10.21 -4.74 -2.51
CA ALA A 70 11.49 -4.45 -3.15
C ALA A 70 11.24 -3.94 -4.56
N LEU A 71 11.92 -2.86 -4.96
CA LEU A 71 11.63 -2.14 -6.21
C LEU A 71 12.54 -2.54 -7.36
#